data_AF-A0A512IYU2-F1
#
_entry.id   AF-A0A512IYU2-F1
#
_cell.length_a   1.000
_cell.length_b   1.000
_cell.length_c   1.000
_cell.angle_alpha   90.00
_cell.angle_beta   90.00
_cell.angle_gamma   90.00
#
_symmetry.space_group_name_H-M   'P 1'
#
loop_
_entity.id
_entity.type
_entity.pdbx_description
1 polymer ?
#
loop_
_entity_poly.entity_id
_entity_poly.type
_entity_poly.pdbx_seq_one_letter_code
_entity_poly.pdbx_strand_id
1 'polypeptide(L)'
;MPHPEAAMEHSQKRGLARLLLRHPERRDELRRKYAENAHIRELCDAYEAACEAAEYWAKSSDLIGPNRAEEYRELATATEGDILHVLS
;
A
#
# COMPACT_ATOMS: atom_id res chain seq x y z
N MET A 1 -10.55 22.55 -6.72
CA MET A 1 -9.52 22.10 -5.77
C MET A 1 -9.97 20.75 -5.25
N PRO A 2 -9.30 19.64 -5.58
CA PRO A 2 -9.63 18.37 -4.95
C PRO A 2 -9.33 18.47 -3.45
N HIS A 3 -10.28 18.07 -2.61
CA HIS A 3 -10.10 18.00 -1.16
C HIS A 3 -8.99 16.97 -0.85
N PRO A 4 -8.10 17.21 0.14
CA PRO A 4 -7.01 16.29 0.48
C PRO A 4 -7.51 14.88 0.84
N GLU A 5 -8.73 14.78 1.36
CA GLU A 5 -9.42 13.51 1.64
C GLU A 5 -9.62 12.65 0.38
N ALA A 6 -9.85 13.28 -0.79
CA ALA A 6 -10.06 12.56 -2.04
C ALA A 6 -8.76 11.93 -2.58
N ALA A 7 -7.60 12.54 -2.32
CA ALA A 7 -6.30 11.98 -2.71
C ALA A 7 -5.95 10.77 -1.84
N MET A 8 -6.18 10.86 -0.53
CA MET A 8 -6.03 9.76 0.41
C MET A 8 -6.94 8.59 0.04
N GLU A 9 -8.21 8.84 -0.25
CA GLU A 9 -9.14 7.78 -0.66
C GLU A 9 -8.73 7.11 -1.99
N HIS A 10 -8.04 7.84 -2.87
CA HIS A 10 -7.53 7.30 -4.13
C HIS A 10 -6.32 6.37 -3.92
N SER A 11 -5.38 6.76 -3.06
CA SER A 11 -4.21 5.96 -2.68
C SER A 11 -4.61 4.70 -1.94
N GLN A 12 -5.56 4.80 -1.00
CA GLN A 12 -6.15 3.65 -0.30
C GLN A 12 -6.74 2.62 -1.27
N LYS A 13 -7.52 3.08 -2.26
CA LYS A 13 -8.13 2.20 -3.28
C LYS A 13 -7.08 1.55 -4.18
N ARG A 14 -5.99 2.25 -4.51
CA ARG A 14 -4.87 1.70 -5.29
C ARG A 14 -4.13 0.61 -4.52
N GLY A 15 -3.80 0.87 -3.25
CA GLY A 15 -3.17 -0.11 -2.38
C GLY A 15 -4.03 -1.37 -2.22
N LEU A 16 -5.33 -1.18 -1.98
CA LEU A 16 -6.29 -2.29 -1.95
C LEU A 16 -6.30 -3.06 -3.27
N ALA A 17 -6.36 -2.38 -4.42
CA ALA A 17 -6.37 -3.04 -5.73
C ALA A 17 -5.11 -3.90 -5.96
N ARG A 18 -3.92 -3.42 -5.56
CA ARG A 18 -2.68 -4.20 -5.62
C ARG A 18 -2.75 -5.44 -4.73
N LEU A 19 -3.25 -5.31 -3.51
CA LEU A 19 -3.43 -6.44 -2.59
C LEU A 19 -4.44 -7.47 -3.12
N LEU A 20 -5.53 -7.01 -3.74
CA LEU A 20 -6.51 -7.90 -4.38
C LEU A 20 -5.93 -8.66 -5.58
N LEU A 21 -4.93 -8.09 -6.28
CA LEU A 21 -4.19 -8.76 -7.36
C LEU A 21 -3.16 -9.76 -6.82
N ARG A 22 -2.50 -9.45 -5.71
CA ARG A 22 -1.53 -10.35 -5.06
C ARG A 22 -2.18 -11.52 -4.30
N HIS A 23 -3.31 -11.27 -3.66
CA HIS A 23 -4.02 -12.22 -2.81
C HIS A 23 -5.44 -12.46 -3.33
N PRO A 24 -5.59 -13.15 -4.48
CA PRO A 24 -6.89 -13.41 -5.08
C PRO A 24 -7.79 -14.25 -4.16
N GLU A 25 -7.21 -15.09 -3.31
CA GLU A 25 -7.93 -15.93 -2.35
C GLU A 25 -8.56 -15.14 -1.19
N ARG A 26 -8.06 -13.94 -0.87
CA ARG A 26 -8.53 -13.11 0.27
C ARG A 26 -9.32 -11.89 -0.18
N ARG A 27 -9.79 -11.85 -1.43
CA ARG A 27 -10.41 -10.65 -2.02
C ARG A 27 -11.66 -10.19 -1.28
N ASP A 28 -12.54 -11.13 -0.94
CA ASP A 28 -13.79 -10.82 -0.23
C ASP A 28 -13.51 -10.29 1.18
N GLU A 29 -12.56 -10.90 1.89
CA GLU A 29 -12.16 -10.51 3.24
C GLU A 29 -11.47 -9.15 3.27
N LEU A 30 -10.55 -8.89 2.32
CA LEU A 30 -9.91 -7.59 2.12
C LEU A 30 -10.95 -6.48 1.89
N ARG A 31 -11.89 -6.70 0.96
CA ARG A 31 -12.94 -5.71 0.66
C ARG A 31 -13.84 -5.44 1.85
N ARG A 32 -14.22 -6.50 2.56
CA ARG A 32 -15.06 -6.42 3.75
C ARG A 32 -14.35 -5.65 4.86
N LYS A 33 -13.12 -6.03 5.20
CA LYS A 33 -12.32 -5.38 6.25
C LYS A 33 -11.95 -3.94 5.88
N TYR A 34 -11.72 -3.63 4.61
CA TYR A 34 -11.52 -2.27 4.13
C TYR A 34 -12.76 -1.36 4.36
N ALA A 35 -13.96 -1.90 4.20
CA ALA A 35 -15.19 -1.17 4.48
C ALA A 35 -15.41 -0.97 5.99
N GLU A 36 -15.16 -2.03 6.78
CA GLU A 36 -15.46 -2.07 8.22
C GLU A 36 -14.37 -1.44 9.10
N ASN A 37 -13.11 -1.38 8.64
CA ASN A 37 -11.97 -1.06 9.48
C ASN A 37 -11.13 0.09 8.90
N ALA A 38 -11.14 1.24 9.59
CA ALA A 38 -10.38 2.41 9.17
C ALA A 38 -8.86 2.14 9.16
N HIS A 39 -8.38 1.30 10.07
CA HIS A 39 -6.96 0.93 10.14
C HIS A 39 -6.49 0.20 8.87
N ILE A 40 -7.33 -0.68 8.30
CA ILE A 40 -7.02 -1.35 7.02
C ILE A 40 -6.91 -0.34 5.88
N ARG A 41 -7.75 0.70 5.88
CA ARG A 41 -7.65 1.78 4.89
C ARG A 41 -6.33 2.51 5.01
N GLU A 42 -5.93 2.88 6.22
CA GLU A 42 -4.63 3.52 6.48
C GLU A 42 -3.46 2.63 6.07
N LEU A 43 -3.51 1.33 6.35
CA LEU A 43 -2.48 0.39 5.91
C LEU A 43 -2.43 0.25 4.37
N CYS A 44 -3.59 0.26 3.70
CA CYS A 44 -3.65 0.27 2.24
C CYS A 44 -3.03 1.53 1.63
N ASP A 45 -3.26 2.69 2.26
CA ASP A 45 -2.61 3.96 1.88
C ASP A 45 -1.09 3.88 2.05
N ALA A 46 -0.63 3.46 3.23
CA ALA A 46 0.78 3.30 3.55
C ALA A 46 1.48 2.30 2.62
N TYR A 47 0.80 1.21 2.26
CA TYR A 47 1.29 0.22 1.31
C TYR A 47 1.48 0.81 -0.09
N GLU A 48 0.50 1.56 -0.61
CA GLU A 48 0.65 2.22 -1.92
C GLU A 48 1.76 3.28 -1.87
N ALA A 49 1.83 4.09 -0.80
CA ALA A 49 2.86 5.11 -0.64
C ALA A 49 4.27 4.49 -0.60
N ALA A 50 4.45 3.36 0.09
CA ALA A 50 5.71 2.63 0.10
C ALA A 50 6.06 2.06 -1.28
N CYS A 51 5.07 1.52 -2.01
CA CYS A 51 5.27 1.07 -3.38
C CYS A 51 5.68 2.23 -4.31
N GLU A 52 4.96 3.36 -4.26
CA GLU A 52 5.26 4.54 -5.08
C GLU A 52 6.63 5.12 -4.75
N ALA A 53 7.00 5.18 -3.46
CA ALA A 53 8.33 5.61 -3.04
C ALA A 53 9.42 4.65 -3.55
N ALA A 54 9.22 3.34 -3.44
CA ALA A 54 10.16 2.37 -3.99
C ALA A 54 10.34 2.52 -5.51
N GLU A 55 9.24 2.70 -6.25
CA GLU A 55 9.27 2.92 -7.70
C GLU A 55 9.95 4.24 -8.06
N TYR A 56 9.72 5.30 -7.28
CA TYR A 56 10.33 6.61 -7.46
C TYR A 56 11.86 6.52 -7.27
N TRP A 57 12.30 5.95 -6.15
CA TRP A 57 13.72 5.81 -5.84
C TRP A 57 14.44 4.86 -6.79
N ALA A 58 13.76 3.81 -7.27
CA ALA A 58 14.31 2.90 -8.28
C ALA A 58 14.52 3.58 -9.64
N LYS A 59 13.72 4.60 -9.96
CA LYS A 59 13.85 5.39 -11.19
C LYS A 59 14.76 6.62 -11.02
N SER A 60 15.15 6.94 -9.79
CA SER A 60 16.02 8.07 -9.51
C SER A 60 17.46 7.76 -9.95
N SER A 61 18.12 8.75 -10.56
CA SER A 61 19.54 8.66 -10.92
C SER A 61 20.49 8.88 -9.74
N ASP A 62 19.94 9.04 -8.54
CA ASP A 62 20.71 9.15 -7.30
C ASP A 62 21.44 7.85 -6.96
N LEU A 63 22.68 7.96 -6.48
CA LEU A 63 23.49 6.81 -6.04
C LEU A 63 22.84 6.06 -4.86
N ILE A 64 21.99 6.74 -4.08
CA ILE A 64 21.21 6.14 -2.99
C ILE A 64 19.87 5.55 -3.44
N GLY A 65 19.44 5.83 -4.68
CA GLY A 65 18.17 5.40 -5.25
C GLY A 65 17.91 3.91 -5.09
N PRO A 66 18.81 3.00 -5.50
CA PRO A 66 18.59 1.56 -5.35
C PRO A 66 18.48 1.11 -3.89
N ASN A 67 19.27 1.70 -2.98
CA ASN A 67 19.23 1.38 -1.54
C ASN A 67 17.90 1.84 -0.91
N ARG A 68 17.50 3.09 -1.17
CA ARG A 68 16.19 3.61 -0.74
C ARG A 68 15.04 2.78 -1.30
N ALA A 69 15.12 2.39 -2.58
CA ALA A 69 14.10 1.56 -3.19
C ALA A 69 13.96 0.21 -2.50
N GLU A 70 15.06 -0.39 -2.04
CA GLU A 70 15.04 -1.62 -1.25
C GLU A 70 14.37 -1.40 0.11
N GLU A 71 14.76 -0.35 0.86
CA GLU A 71 14.12 -0.01 2.14
C GLU A 71 12.60 0.15 2.01
N TYR A 72 12.14 0.86 0.98
CA TYR A 72 10.70 1.06 0.75
C TYR A 72 10.00 -0.23 0.30
N ARG A 73 10.67 -1.14 -0.40
CA ARG A 73 10.12 -2.47 -0.73
C ARG A 73 9.97 -3.35 0.50
N GLU A 74 10.95 -3.30 1.40
CA GLU A 74 10.86 -3.98 2.69
C GLU A 74 9.70 -3.41 3.52
N LEU A 75 9.56 -2.09 3.56
CA LEU A 75 8.44 -1.43 4.23
C LEU A 75 7.08 -1.83 3.62
N ALA A 76 6.98 -1.89 2.28
CA ALA A 76 5.76 -2.34 1.61
C ALA A 76 5.43 -3.80 1.96
N THR A 77 6.45 -4.66 2.02
CA THR A 77 6.28 -6.07 2.40
C THR A 77 5.86 -6.23 3.85
N ALA A 78 6.45 -5.46 4.77
CA ALA A 78 6.04 -5.44 6.18
C ALA A 78 4.59 -4.95 6.33
N THR A 79 4.22 -3.87 5.63
CA THR A 79 2.86 -3.33 5.65
C THR A 79 1.84 -4.33 5.09
N GLU A 80 2.19 -5.05 4.02
CA GLU A 80 1.37 -6.14 3.50
C GLU A 80 1.17 -7.24 4.56
N GLY A 81 2.23 -7.61 5.28
CA GLY A 81 2.17 -8.54 6.41
C GLY A 81 1.20 -8.11 7.51
N ASP A 82 1.27 -6.85 7.94
CA ASP A 82 0.34 -6.26 8.93
C ASP A 82 -1.11 -6.32 8.44
N ILE A 83 -1.37 -5.98 7.17
CA ILE A 83 -2.71 -6.09 6.59
C ILE A 83 -3.21 -7.53 6.68
N LEU A 84 -2.40 -8.50 6.23
CA LEU A 84 -2.77 -9.91 6.26
C LEU A 84 -2.96 -10.45 7.68
N HIS A 85 -2.23 -9.91 8.66
CA HIS A 85 -2.40 -10.24 10.07
C HIS A 85 -3.76 -9.78 10.60
N VAL A 86 -4.22 -8.58 10.21
CA VAL A 86 -5.54 -8.05 10.59
C VAL A 86 -6.71 -8.78 9.90
N LEU A 87 -6.43 -9.44 8.76
CA LEU A 87 -7.42 -10.29 8.08
C LEU A 87 -7.59 -11.67 8.71
N SER A 88 -6.51 -12.23 9.30
CA SER A 88 -6.56 -13.53 10.01
C SER A 88 -7.43 -13.46 11.26
#